data_AF-A0A8X7T969-F1
#
_entry.id   AF-A0A8X7T969-F1
#
_cell.length_a   1.000
_cell.length_b   1.000
_cell.length_c   1.000
_cell.angle_alpha   90.00
_cell.angle_beta   90.00
_cell.angle_gamma   90.00
#
_symmetry.space_group_name_H-M   'P 1'
#
loop_
_entity.id
_entity.type
_entity.pdbx_description
1 polymer ?
#
loop_
_entity_poly.entity_id
_entity_poly.type
_entity_poly.pdbx_seq_one_letter_code
_entity_poly.pdbx_strand_id
1 'polypeptide(L)'
;MGTQKKEKQRRIRQNDTKDGNLRVKGENFYRDAKKVKKLSMYKQGRAVRNAKGDIIKAADLQSTDVPTARVDPNRKWFGNTRVIAQDALSHFREAMGDKKDDSYQVLLKRNKLPMSLLDQDKTESPTAKIVETESFASTFGPKQQRKKPRIAASSLEDLMTAAENDSTTYEEKIELDQTMGLMGDSILDKDDFTQEAKEAIFHKGQSKRIWNELYKVIDSSDVILQVLDARNPLGTRCERIEKYIKQECPHKHLVFVVNKTDLVPTWVAAAWMKHLSSSYPTIAFHASIKNSFGKGSLISLLRQFATLHKDRKSINVGVIGFPNTGKSSIINTIVGKKACIVAPIPGATKVWQYVKVTSSINIIDSPGVVPSESGDSDADLLLRGVVRVEKVKAPEQYLSEVLKIVPKKYIARTYGLKESECGENLLETLAVKSGRLLKGGEADESSVARKIIEDFIRGKLPWFLEPPQDEEVRTGEDKKAGYKKRKAED
;
A
#
# COMPACT_ATOMS: atom_id res chain seq x y z
N MET A 1 -34.75 -30.08 -41.51
CA MET A 1 -33.90 -28.91 -41.16
C MET A 1 -34.74 -27.84 -40.49
N GLY A 2 -34.37 -27.38 -39.29
CA GLY A 2 -35.29 -26.70 -38.38
C GLY A 2 -35.78 -25.30 -38.81
N THR A 3 -36.93 -25.22 -39.47
CA THR A 3 -38.13 -24.76 -38.76
C THR A 3 -37.92 -23.56 -37.83
N GLN A 4 -37.84 -23.93 -36.56
CA GLN A 4 -37.87 -23.12 -35.33
C GLN A 4 -36.60 -22.32 -35.03
N LYS A 5 -35.47 -22.60 -35.70
CA LYS A 5 -34.18 -21.89 -35.48
C LYS A 5 -33.95 -20.78 -36.51
N LYS A 6 -35.01 -20.28 -37.15
CA LYS A 6 -34.95 -19.09 -38.00
C LYS A 6 -35.15 -17.82 -37.19
N GLU A 7 -34.37 -16.80 -37.52
CA GLU A 7 -34.40 -15.52 -36.84
C GLU A 7 -35.77 -14.82 -36.96
N LYS A 8 -36.44 -14.95 -38.11
CA LYS A 8 -37.85 -14.53 -38.30
C LYS A 8 -38.79 -15.16 -37.27
N GLN A 9 -38.68 -16.48 -37.05
CA GLN A 9 -39.53 -17.20 -36.11
C GLN A 9 -39.17 -16.91 -34.65
N ARG A 10 -37.88 -16.74 -34.33
CA ARG A 10 -37.43 -16.29 -33.00
C ARG A 10 -38.08 -14.96 -32.61
N ARG A 11 -38.07 -14.00 -33.53
CA ARG A 11 -38.61 -12.65 -33.31
C ARG A 11 -40.11 -12.66 -33.07
N ILE A 12 -40.85 -13.43 -33.88
CA ILE A 12 -42.29 -13.65 -33.69
C ILE A 12 -42.55 -14.25 -32.31
N ARG A 13 -41.79 -15.28 -31.90
CA ARG A 13 -41.92 -15.91 -30.58
C ARG A 13 -41.57 -14.98 -29.40
N GLN A 14 -40.60 -14.07 -29.59
CA GLN A 14 -40.15 -13.13 -28.56
C GLN A 14 -40.94 -11.82 -28.55
N ASN A 15 -41.98 -11.70 -29.39
CA ASN A 15 -42.75 -10.47 -29.59
C ASN A 15 -41.89 -9.23 -29.90
N ASP A 16 -40.71 -9.41 -30.49
CA ASP A 16 -39.84 -8.32 -30.91
C ASP A 16 -40.09 -8.00 -32.38
N THR A 17 -41.23 -7.36 -32.66
CA THR A 17 -41.74 -7.05 -34.01
C THR A 17 -41.25 -5.71 -34.55
N LYS A 18 -40.19 -5.13 -33.99
CA LYS A 18 -39.57 -3.88 -34.47
C LYS A 18 -39.28 -3.94 -35.98
N ASP A 19 -39.44 -2.79 -36.63
CA ASP A 19 -39.17 -2.60 -38.04
C ASP A 19 -37.74 -3.02 -38.42
N GLY A 20 -37.61 -3.60 -39.61
CA GLY A 20 -36.35 -4.19 -40.09
C GLY A 20 -35.21 -3.17 -40.27
N ASN A 21 -35.53 -1.90 -40.46
CA ASN A 21 -34.58 -0.79 -40.68
C ASN A 21 -33.82 -0.37 -39.40
N LEU A 22 -34.42 -0.53 -38.22
CA LEU A 22 -33.80 -0.23 -36.93
C LEU A 22 -32.91 -1.38 -36.42
N ARG A 23 -32.95 -2.54 -37.09
CA ARG A 23 -32.18 -3.72 -36.70
C ARG A 23 -30.73 -3.61 -37.14
N VAL A 24 -29.84 -4.13 -36.29
CA VAL A 24 -28.40 -4.08 -36.51
C VAL A 24 -27.93 -5.40 -37.10
N LYS A 25 -27.05 -5.34 -38.11
CA LYS A 25 -26.44 -6.53 -38.70
C LYS A 25 -25.68 -7.34 -37.63
N GLY A 26 -25.99 -8.62 -37.52
CA GLY A 26 -25.37 -9.54 -36.56
C GLY A 26 -26.16 -9.77 -35.26
N GLU A 27 -27.38 -9.23 -35.17
CA GLU A 27 -28.34 -9.59 -34.13
C GLU A 27 -28.79 -11.05 -34.28
N ASN A 28 -28.72 -11.80 -33.17
CA ASN A 28 -29.07 -13.21 -33.11
C ASN A 28 -29.53 -13.60 -31.70
N PHE A 29 -29.80 -14.88 -31.47
CA PHE A 29 -30.24 -15.39 -30.17
C PHE A 29 -29.31 -15.02 -28.99
N TYR A 30 -28.00 -14.87 -29.21
CA TYR A 30 -27.01 -14.60 -28.15
C TYR A 30 -26.64 -13.13 -27.98
N ARG A 31 -26.93 -12.30 -29.00
CA ARG A 31 -26.49 -10.91 -29.12
C ARG A 31 -27.65 -10.04 -29.59
N ASP A 32 -28.10 -9.19 -28.69
CA ASP A 32 -29.03 -8.10 -28.96
C ASP A 32 -28.31 -6.93 -29.65
N ALA A 33 -29.08 -6.02 -30.24
CA ALA A 33 -28.55 -4.84 -30.92
C ALA A 33 -27.55 -4.03 -30.08
N LYS A 34 -27.76 -3.87 -28.76
CA LYS A 34 -26.82 -3.14 -27.88
C LYS A 34 -25.49 -3.86 -27.73
N LYS A 35 -25.50 -5.18 -27.51
CA LYS A 35 -24.27 -5.99 -27.40
C LYS A 35 -23.54 -6.07 -28.73
N VAL A 36 -24.25 -6.12 -29.86
CA VAL A 36 -23.63 -6.04 -31.19
C VAL A 36 -22.90 -4.71 -31.36
N LYS A 37 -23.54 -3.57 -31.09
CA LYS A 37 -22.90 -2.24 -31.16
C LYS A 37 -21.65 -2.17 -30.26
N LYS A 38 -21.73 -2.66 -29.02
CA LYS A 38 -20.59 -2.70 -28.10
C LYS A 38 -19.44 -3.57 -28.62
N LEU A 39 -19.73 -4.76 -29.18
CA LEU A 39 -18.69 -5.63 -29.73
C LEU A 39 -18.07 -5.08 -31.01
N SER A 40 -18.85 -4.35 -31.81
CA SER A 40 -18.37 -3.67 -33.01
C SER A 40 -17.36 -2.57 -32.69
N MET A 41 -17.44 -1.93 -31.52
CA MET A 41 -16.45 -0.94 -31.06
C MET A 41 -15.01 -1.49 -31.07
N TYR A 42 -14.79 -2.77 -30.74
CA TYR A 42 -13.44 -3.35 -30.78
C TYR A 42 -12.89 -3.58 -32.20
N LYS A 43 -13.75 -3.44 -33.22
CA LYS A 43 -13.40 -3.61 -34.64
C LYS A 43 -13.43 -2.29 -35.41
N GLN A 44 -14.25 -1.35 -34.95
CA GLN A 44 -14.46 -0.03 -35.52
C GLN A 44 -13.46 0.95 -34.89
N GLY A 45 -13.04 1.98 -35.63
CA GLY A 45 -11.95 2.89 -35.22
C GLY A 45 -10.89 3.15 -36.30
N ARG A 46 -11.06 2.55 -37.48
CA ARG A 46 -10.26 2.88 -38.67
C ARG A 46 -11.07 3.76 -39.62
N ALA A 47 -10.39 4.69 -40.27
CA ALA A 47 -10.99 5.49 -41.33
C ALA A 47 -11.33 4.60 -42.55
N VAL A 48 -12.47 4.85 -43.18
CA VAL A 48 -12.89 4.17 -44.40
C VAL A 48 -12.39 4.99 -45.59
N ARG A 49 -11.69 4.35 -46.53
CA ARG A 49 -11.12 4.99 -47.70
C ARG A 49 -11.70 4.43 -49.00
N ASN A 50 -11.74 5.25 -50.05
CA ASN A 50 -12.05 4.78 -51.40
C ASN A 50 -10.82 4.08 -52.01
N ALA A 51 -10.96 3.53 -53.23
CA ALA A 51 -9.86 2.88 -53.94
C ALA A 51 -8.70 3.84 -54.29
N LYS A 52 -8.96 5.15 -54.39
CA LYS A 52 -7.96 6.19 -54.65
C LYS A 52 -7.16 6.59 -53.40
N GLY A 53 -7.61 6.16 -52.22
CA GLY A 53 -6.99 6.47 -50.93
C GLY A 53 -7.62 7.64 -50.17
N ASP A 54 -8.66 8.27 -50.71
CA ASP A 54 -9.39 9.37 -50.08
C ASP A 54 -10.27 8.85 -48.94
N ILE A 55 -10.33 9.60 -47.84
CA ILE A 55 -11.14 9.24 -46.67
C ILE A 55 -12.61 9.54 -46.97
N ILE A 56 -13.44 8.49 -47.05
CA ILE A 56 -14.90 8.59 -47.18
C ILE A 56 -15.53 8.85 -45.79
N LYS A 57 -15.01 8.17 -44.77
CA LYS A 57 -15.48 8.30 -43.40
C LYS A 57 -14.28 8.35 -42.46
N ALA A 58 -14.15 9.45 -41.73
CA ALA A 58 -13.14 9.59 -40.70
C ALA A 58 -13.29 8.50 -39.61
N ALA A 59 -12.21 8.21 -38.91
CA ALA A 59 -12.27 7.34 -37.75
C ALA A 59 -13.16 7.97 -36.66
N ASP A 60 -13.71 7.13 -35.79
CA ASP A 60 -14.55 7.60 -34.69
C ASP A 60 -13.75 8.56 -33.80
N LEU A 61 -14.34 9.72 -33.44
CA LEU A 61 -13.70 10.81 -32.69
C LEU A 61 -12.49 11.46 -33.38
N GLN A 62 -12.39 11.38 -34.72
CA GLN A 62 -11.33 12.00 -35.54
C GLN A 62 -11.91 12.83 -36.69
N SER A 63 -13.05 13.51 -36.47
CA SER A 63 -13.59 14.45 -37.43
C SER A 63 -12.68 15.67 -37.57
N THR A 64 -12.37 16.05 -38.80
CA THR A 64 -11.55 17.23 -39.12
C THR A 64 -12.35 18.53 -39.15
N ASP A 65 -13.68 18.44 -39.03
CA ASP A 65 -14.58 19.59 -39.09
C ASP A 65 -14.41 20.47 -37.85
N VAL A 66 -14.11 21.75 -38.06
CA VAL A 66 -13.96 22.73 -36.97
C VAL A 66 -15.35 23.18 -36.52
N PRO A 67 -15.75 22.97 -35.26
CA PRO A 67 -17.06 23.40 -34.78
C PRO A 67 -17.12 24.93 -34.60
N THR A 68 -18.30 25.50 -34.77
CA THR A 68 -18.57 26.91 -34.44
C THR A 68 -18.70 27.08 -32.92
N ALA A 69 -17.57 27.28 -32.25
CA ALA A 69 -17.51 27.42 -30.79
C ALA A 69 -17.90 28.84 -30.31
N ARG A 70 -19.19 29.21 -30.44
CA ARG A 70 -19.74 30.45 -29.88
C ARG A 70 -20.42 30.17 -28.53
N VAL A 71 -20.18 31.02 -27.54
CA VAL A 71 -20.90 31.01 -26.26
C VAL A 71 -21.94 32.14 -26.31
N ASP A 72 -23.21 31.77 -26.19
CA ASP A 72 -24.32 32.72 -26.23
C ASP A 72 -24.34 33.58 -24.94
N PRO A 73 -24.41 34.92 -25.04
CA PRO A 73 -24.53 35.78 -23.86
C PRO A 73 -25.83 35.47 -23.11
N ASN A 74 -25.70 35.07 -21.85
CA ASN A 74 -26.84 34.71 -21.01
C ASN A 74 -26.71 35.34 -19.62
N ARG A 75 -27.79 35.96 -19.14
CA ARG A 75 -27.82 36.54 -17.78
C ARG A 75 -27.55 35.50 -16.68
N LYS A 76 -27.84 34.23 -16.95
CA LYS A 76 -27.58 33.09 -16.06
C LYS A 76 -26.10 32.93 -15.68
N TRP A 77 -25.16 33.40 -16.51
CA TRP A 77 -23.73 33.32 -16.20
C TRP A 77 -23.33 34.17 -14.99
N PHE A 78 -24.05 35.27 -14.75
CA PHE A 78 -23.72 36.24 -13.71
C PHE A 78 -24.52 36.04 -12.42
N GLY A 79 -25.40 35.03 -12.38
CA GLY A 79 -26.16 34.67 -11.18
C GLY A 79 -25.38 33.71 -10.27
N ASN A 80 -25.61 33.80 -8.96
CA ASN A 80 -25.05 32.84 -8.00
C ASN A 80 -25.59 31.43 -8.29
N THR A 81 -24.70 30.50 -8.68
CA THR A 81 -25.10 29.14 -9.06
C THR A 81 -25.24 28.18 -7.88
N ARG A 82 -24.51 28.42 -6.78
CA ARG A 82 -24.65 27.69 -5.51
C ARG A 82 -24.46 28.64 -4.34
N VAL A 83 -25.39 28.61 -3.41
CA VAL A 83 -25.36 29.33 -2.14
C VAL A 83 -25.63 28.31 -1.03
N ILE A 84 -25.00 28.49 0.13
CA ILE A 84 -25.23 27.67 1.32
C ILE A 84 -25.62 28.58 2.47
N ALA A 85 -26.62 28.17 3.26
CA ALA A 85 -27.02 28.90 4.46
C ALA A 85 -25.99 28.69 5.59
N GLN A 86 -25.83 29.69 6.45
CA GLN A 86 -24.88 29.65 7.56
C GLN A 86 -25.23 28.53 8.56
N ASP A 87 -26.52 28.37 8.88
CA ASP A 87 -26.99 27.33 9.81
C ASP A 87 -26.67 25.94 9.28
N ALA A 88 -26.88 25.73 7.97
CA ALA A 88 -26.52 24.47 7.31
C ALA A 88 -25.02 24.19 7.42
N LEU A 89 -24.15 25.20 7.25
CA LEU A 89 -22.70 25.05 7.42
C LEU A 89 -22.33 24.62 8.85
N SER A 90 -22.93 25.23 9.86
CA SER A 90 -22.67 24.87 11.27
C SER A 90 -23.05 23.42 11.58
N HIS A 91 -24.26 23.01 11.19
CA HIS A 91 -24.73 21.64 11.32
C HIS A 91 -23.83 20.64 10.57
N PHE A 92 -23.31 21.01 9.39
CA PHE A 92 -22.38 20.14 8.66
C PHE A 92 -21.03 19.97 9.35
N ARG A 93 -20.53 21.00 10.05
CA ARG A 93 -19.25 20.90 10.79
C ARG A 93 -19.38 19.90 11.94
N GLU A 94 -20.46 19.99 12.71
CA GLU A 94 -20.75 19.05 13.80
C GLU A 94 -20.89 17.62 13.27
N ALA A 95 -21.75 17.41 12.25
CA ALA A 95 -22.00 16.09 11.70
C ALA A 95 -20.78 15.45 11.00
N MET A 96 -19.85 16.25 10.47
CA MET A 96 -18.62 15.76 9.85
C MET A 96 -17.54 15.41 10.88
N GLY A 97 -17.49 16.11 12.01
CA GLY A 97 -16.59 15.77 13.12
C GLY A 97 -16.86 14.35 13.61
N ASP A 98 -18.12 14.04 13.90
CA ASP A 98 -18.51 12.75 14.48
C ASP A 98 -18.34 11.55 13.53
N LYS A 99 -18.40 11.78 12.20
CA LYS A 99 -18.39 10.72 11.18
C LYS A 99 -17.04 10.49 10.50
N LYS A 100 -16.09 11.42 10.61
CA LYS A 100 -14.79 11.31 9.94
C LYS A 100 -13.90 10.22 10.54
N ASP A 101 -14.18 9.83 11.79
CA ASP A 101 -13.30 8.97 12.59
C ASP A 101 -13.78 7.51 12.71
N ASP A 102 -15.00 7.18 12.25
CA ASP A 102 -15.48 5.79 12.25
C ASP A 102 -14.91 5.00 11.06
N SER A 103 -14.05 4.01 11.34
CA SER A 103 -13.37 3.18 10.35
C SER A 103 -14.28 2.17 9.63
N TYR A 104 -15.43 1.83 10.21
CA TYR A 104 -16.38 0.86 9.62
C TYR A 104 -17.44 1.52 8.75
N GLN A 105 -17.65 2.82 8.90
CA GLN A 105 -18.53 3.58 8.02
C GLN A 105 -17.83 3.96 6.72
N VAL A 106 -18.57 3.79 5.62
CA VAL A 106 -18.00 3.88 4.28
C VAL A 106 -18.64 5.03 3.50
N LEU A 107 -17.82 5.93 2.98
CA LEU A 107 -18.27 7.09 2.21
C LEU A 107 -18.56 6.71 0.75
N LEU A 108 -19.83 6.73 0.35
CA LEU A 108 -20.22 6.36 -1.02
C LEU A 108 -20.26 7.50 -2.02
N LYS A 109 -20.90 8.59 -1.63
CA LYS A 109 -21.06 9.77 -2.47
C LYS A 109 -20.77 10.97 -1.60
N ARG A 110 -19.86 11.83 -2.04
CA ARG A 110 -19.77 13.17 -1.48
C ARG A 110 -20.88 13.99 -2.11
N ASN A 111 -21.73 14.57 -1.27
CA ASN A 111 -22.49 15.74 -1.70
C ASN A 111 -21.48 16.79 -2.17
N LYS A 112 -21.85 17.60 -3.17
CA LYS A 112 -20.97 18.66 -3.68
C LYS A 112 -20.92 19.82 -2.67
N LEU A 113 -20.28 19.55 -1.54
CA LEU A 113 -20.12 20.46 -0.43
C LEU A 113 -18.84 21.29 -0.61
N PRO A 114 -18.84 22.56 -0.18
CA PRO A 114 -17.64 23.37 -0.14
C PRO A 114 -16.75 22.94 1.03
N MET A 115 -15.96 21.88 0.83
CA MET A 115 -15.07 21.30 1.86
C MET A 115 -14.07 22.31 2.43
N SER A 116 -13.61 23.26 1.62
CA SER A 116 -12.71 24.35 2.07
C SER A 116 -13.32 25.24 3.16
N LEU A 117 -14.65 25.35 3.24
CA LEU A 117 -15.32 26.10 4.32
C LEU A 117 -15.48 25.27 5.61
N LEU A 118 -15.29 23.96 5.53
CA LEU A 118 -15.44 23.03 6.65
C LEU A 118 -14.10 22.75 7.33
N ASP A 119 -13.01 22.66 6.57
CA ASP A 119 -11.65 22.39 7.08
C ASP A 119 -10.97 23.64 7.70
N GLN A 120 -11.70 24.41 8.53
CA GLN A 120 -11.06 25.45 9.35
C GLN A 120 -10.27 24.77 10.46
N ASP A 121 -9.02 24.45 10.16
CA ASP A 121 -8.08 23.97 11.15
C ASP A 121 -7.96 25.04 12.25
N LYS A 122 -8.17 24.62 13.52
CA LYS A 122 -7.84 25.42 14.70
C LYS A 122 -6.31 25.47 14.85
N THR A 123 -5.58 25.84 13.80
CA THR A 123 -4.15 26.02 13.91
C THR A 123 -3.88 27.24 14.78
N GLU A 124 -2.94 27.06 15.70
CA GLU A 124 -2.30 28.15 16.44
C GLU A 124 -1.95 29.28 15.46
N SER A 125 -2.15 30.51 15.91
CA SER A 125 -1.95 31.71 15.09
C SER A 125 -0.66 31.60 14.27
N PRO A 126 -0.72 31.75 12.93
CA PRO A 126 0.49 31.67 12.11
C PRO A 126 1.51 32.67 12.65
N THR A 127 2.76 32.23 12.79
CA THR A 127 3.85 33.10 13.23
C THR A 127 3.85 34.38 12.39
N ALA A 128 4.00 35.53 13.04
CA ALA A 128 3.92 36.82 12.36
C ALA A 128 4.90 36.88 11.20
N LYS A 129 4.43 37.35 10.03
CA LYS A 129 5.27 37.50 8.83
C LYS A 129 6.20 38.70 8.98
N ILE A 130 7.35 38.50 9.63
CA ILE A 130 8.35 39.55 9.92
C ILE A 130 8.80 40.28 8.64
N VAL A 131 8.82 39.59 7.50
CA VAL A 131 9.22 40.15 6.19
C VAL A 131 8.35 41.34 5.74
N GLU A 132 7.09 41.40 6.16
CA GLU A 132 6.19 42.53 5.85
C GLU A 132 6.59 43.80 6.63
N THR A 133 7.18 43.62 7.81
CA THR A 133 7.65 44.73 8.66
C THR A 133 9.11 45.12 8.42
N GLU A 134 9.97 44.13 8.17
CA GLU A 134 11.41 44.33 7.97
C GLU A 134 11.85 43.56 6.72
N SER A 135 12.18 44.29 5.65
CA SER A 135 12.73 43.69 4.43
C SER A 135 14.18 43.23 4.65
N PHE A 136 14.63 42.21 3.92
CA PHE A 136 15.99 41.68 4.05
C PHE A 136 17.10 42.74 3.87
N ALA A 137 16.91 43.69 2.96
CA ALA A 137 17.87 44.77 2.73
C ALA A 137 17.92 45.78 3.89
N SER A 138 16.82 45.95 4.62
CA SER A 138 16.73 46.81 5.80
C SER A 138 17.21 46.12 7.08
N THR A 139 17.19 44.78 7.13
CA THR A 139 17.68 44.02 8.29
C THR A 139 19.19 43.84 8.29
N PHE A 140 19.81 43.58 7.13
CA PHE A 140 21.24 43.30 7.04
C PHE A 140 21.82 43.73 5.68
N GLY A 141 23.04 44.28 5.67
CA GLY A 141 23.75 44.72 4.47
C GLY A 141 23.97 46.24 4.40
N PRO A 142 24.39 46.79 3.23
CA PRO A 142 24.79 48.19 3.13
C PRO A 142 23.64 49.19 3.34
N LYS A 143 22.39 48.76 3.14
CA LYS A 143 21.17 49.55 3.37
C LYS A 143 20.49 49.24 4.71
N GLN A 144 21.20 48.58 5.64
CA GLN A 144 20.62 48.17 6.92
C GLN A 144 20.18 49.37 7.76
N GLN A 145 18.93 49.30 8.24
CA GLN A 145 18.32 50.28 9.14
C GLN A 145 18.16 49.73 10.56
N ARG A 146 18.29 48.41 10.74
CA ARG A 146 18.19 47.76 12.05
C ARG A 146 19.44 48.04 12.88
N LYS A 147 19.27 48.76 14.00
CA LYS A 147 20.35 49.10 14.93
C LYS A 147 20.32 48.32 16.25
N LYS A 148 19.18 47.77 16.64
CA LYS A 148 19.01 46.99 17.88
C LYS A 148 18.36 45.64 17.59
N PRO A 149 18.74 44.56 18.29
CA PRO A 149 18.05 43.29 18.23
C PRO A 149 16.71 43.36 18.98
N ARG A 150 15.71 42.61 18.51
CA ARG A 150 14.51 42.32 19.29
C ARG A 150 14.79 41.02 20.05
N ILE A 151 15.12 41.14 21.33
CA ILE A 151 15.41 40.00 22.22
C ILE A 151 14.16 39.80 23.09
N ALA A 152 13.82 38.55 23.39
CA ALA A 152 12.68 38.22 24.25
C ALA A 152 12.99 38.35 25.76
N ALA A 153 14.26 38.52 26.14
CA ALA A 153 14.71 38.66 27.51
C ALA A 153 14.52 40.10 28.02
N SER A 154 13.94 40.22 29.21
CA SER A 154 13.74 41.50 29.91
C SER A 154 14.94 41.93 30.75
N SER A 155 15.67 40.97 31.32
CA SER A 155 16.82 41.22 32.19
C SER A 155 18.07 40.47 31.72
N LEU A 156 19.24 40.88 32.23
CA LEU A 156 20.50 40.18 31.97
C LEU A 156 20.51 38.78 32.61
N GLU A 157 19.82 38.62 33.75
CA GLU A 157 19.66 37.33 34.44
C GLU A 157 18.83 36.35 33.61
N ASP A 158 17.74 36.80 32.99
CA ASP A 158 16.93 35.99 32.07
C ASP A 158 17.74 35.52 30.85
N LEU A 159 18.62 36.38 30.34
CA LEU A 159 19.49 36.05 29.21
C LEU A 159 20.56 35.04 29.62
N MET A 160 21.14 35.19 30.81
CA MET A 160 22.14 34.27 31.35
C MET A 160 21.56 32.88 31.56
N THR A 161 20.38 32.79 32.17
CA THR A 161 19.68 31.51 32.37
C THR A 161 19.27 30.85 31.04
N ALA A 162 18.82 31.62 30.05
CA ALA A 162 18.56 31.09 28.72
C ALA A 162 19.84 30.57 28.03
N ALA A 163 20.95 31.29 28.15
CA ALA A 163 22.24 30.86 27.59
C ALA A 163 22.77 29.58 28.24
N GLU A 164 22.60 29.41 29.56
CA GLU A 164 22.95 28.18 30.27
C GLU A 164 22.09 26.99 29.80
N ASN A 165 20.78 27.20 29.61
CA ASN A 165 19.87 26.19 29.06
C ASN A 165 20.21 25.83 27.60
N ASP A 166 20.56 26.82 26.78
CA ASP A 166 20.97 26.57 25.40
C ASP A 166 22.32 25.82 25.34
N SER A 167 23.25 26.12 26.25
CA SER A 167 24.53 25.41 26.35
C SER A 167 24.33 23.95 26.77
N THR A 168 23.52 23.71 27.80
CA THR A 168 23.22 22.35 28.27
C THR A 168 22.49 21.53 27.20
N THR A 169 21.47 22.09 26.55
CA THR A 169 20.78 21.39 25.45
C THR A 169 21.68 21.15 24.22
N TYR A 170 22.69 21.99 23.99
CA TYR A 170 23.69 21.76 22.95
C TYR A 170 24.64 20.62 23.31
N GLU A 171 25.12 20.58 24.56
CA GLU A 171 25.95 19.48 25.07
C GLU A 171 25.19 18.15 25.06
N GLU A 172 23.94 18.14 25.52
CA GLU A 172 23.06 16.97 25.46
C GLU A 172 22.87 16.45 24.02
N LYS A 173 22.72 17.36 23.03
CA LYS A 173 22.62 16.97 21.63
C LYS A 173 23.92 16.36 21.11
N ILE A 174 25.08 16.91 21.48
CA ILE A 174 26.37 16.34 21.10
C ILE A 174 26.52 14.94 21.67
N GLU A 175 26.20 14.73 22.95
CA GLU A 175 26.26 13.42 23.60
C GLU A 175 25.26 12.44 22.96
N LEU A 176 24.06 12.90 22.63
CA LEU A 176 23.05 12.10 21.93
C LEU A 176 23.52 11.72 20.51
N ASP A 177 24.10 12.64 19.74
CA ASP A 177 24.61 12.39 18.39
C ASP A 177 25.83 11.46 18.39
N GLN A 178 26.67 11.54 19.44
CA GLN A 178 27.77 10.61 19.67
C GLN A 178 27.26 9.20 19.98
N THR A 179 26.26 9.06 20.85
CA THR A 179 25.68 7.75 21.24
C THR A 179 24.84 7.11 20.14
N MET A 180 24.12 7.91 19.35
CA MET A 180 23.36 7.45 18.18
C MET A 180 24.24 7.11 16.97
N GLY A 181 25.55 7.34 17.05
CA GLY A 181 26.48 7.06 15.95
C GLY A 181 26.25 7.96 14.72
N LEU A 182 25.49 9.05 14.86
CA LEU A 182 25.34 10.08 13.82
C LEU A 182 26.67 10.84 13.61
N MET A 183 27.53 10.90 14.63
CA MET A 183 28.94 11.31 14.49
C MET A 183 29.83 10.22 13.87
N GLY A 184 29.34 9.00 13.62
CA GLY A 184 30.11 7.95 12.93
C GLY A 184 30.53 8.38 11.52
N ASP A 185 29.72 9.20 10.85
CA ASP A 185 30.07 9.84 9.57
C ASP A 185 31.29 10.78 9.74
N SER A 186 31.34 11.53 10.85
CA SER A 186 32.47 12.43 11.16
C SER A 186 33.73 11.73 11.67
N ILE A 187 33.63 10.49 12.18
CA ILE A 187 34.78 9.65 12.53
C ILE A 187 35.37 9.02 11.27
N LEU A 188 34.53 8.51 10.37
CA LEU A 188 34.96 7.95 9.09
C LEU A 188 35.61 9.01 8.18
N ASP A 189 35.06 10.23 8.17
CA ASP A 189 35.63 11.37 7.43
C ASP A 189 37.01 11.81 7.95
N LYS A 190 37.39 11.48 9.19
CA LYS A 190 38.73 11.78 9.74
C LYS A 190 39.81 10.80 9.27
N ASP A 191 39.43 9.58 8.89
CA ASP A 191 40.38 8.50 8.61
C ASP A 191 40.53 8.19 7.11
N ASP A 192 40.12 9.08 6.18
CA ASP A 192 40.17 8.88 4.72
C ASP A 192 39.44 7.61 4.20
N PHE A 193 38.56 7.00 5.01
CA PHE A 193 37.74 5.86 4.63
C PHE A 193 36.29 6.27 4.36
N THR A 194 35.70 5.77 3.29
CA THR A 194 34.27 5.97 2.97
C THR A 194 33.52 4.65 3.04
N GLN A 195 32.23 4.72 3.38
CA GLN A 195 31.36 3.54 3.38
C GLN A 195 31.15 3.04 1.95
N GLU A 196 31.01 1.72 1.79
CA GLU A 196 30.72 1.14 0.47
C GLU A 196 29.36 1.63 -0.04
N ALA A 197 29.28 1.91 -1.34
CA ALA A 197 28.04 2.34 -1.97
C ALA A 197 26.95 1.26 -1.83
N LYS A 198 25.77 1.70 -1.38
CA LYS A 198 24.58 0.86 -1.28
C LYS A 198 24.26 0.17 -2.61
N GLU A 199 24.00 -1.13 -2.55
CA GLU A 199 23.78 -1.93 -3.75
C GLU A 199 22.48 -1.52 -4.47
N ALA A 200 22.54 -1.46 -5.81
CA ALA A 200 21.38 -1.10 -6.64
C ALA A 200 20.16 -2.04 -6.49
N ILE A 201 20.35 -3.23 -5.90
CA ILE A 201 19.28 -4.19 -5.67
C ILE A 201 18.30 -3.73 -4.58
N PHE A 202 18.75 -2.99 -3.57
CA PHE A 202 17.90 -2.45 -2.50
C PHE A 202 16.92 -1.37 -3.01
N HIS A 203 17.22 -0.73 -4.14
CA HIS A 203 16.29 0.19 -4.81
C HIS A 203 15.19 -0.52 -5.63
N LYS A 204 15.18 -1.86 -5.71
CA LYS A 204 14.10 -2.59 -6.40
C LYS A 204 12.79 -2.42 -5.63
N GLY A 205 11.72 -2.14 -6.36
CA GLY A 205 10.40 -1.82 -5.77
C GLY A 205 10.11 -0.32 -5.70
N GLN A 206 11.13 0.54 -5.80
CA GLN A 206 11.00 2.00 -5.79
C GLN A 206 10.97 2.63 -7.21
N SER A 207 11.03 1.80 -8.26
CA SER A 207 11.10 2.29 -9.64
C SER A 207 9.82 3.02 -10.08
N LYS A 208 9.98 4.16 -10.79
CA LYS A 208 8.88 4.91 -11.43
C LYS A 208 7.92 4.02 -12.22
N ARG A 209 8.43 2.99 -12.89
CA ARG A 209 7.59 2.03 -13.64
C ARG A 209 6.58 1.33 -12.73
N ILE A 210 7.03 0.84 -11.57
CA ILE A 210 6.19 0.09 -10.62
C ILE A 210 5.19 1.02 -9.95
N TRP A 211 5.62 2.22 -9.57
CA TRP A 211 4.72 3.24 -8.99
C TRP A 211 3.65 3.71 -9.98
N ASN A 212 3.99 3.88 -11.26
CA ASN A 212 2.99 4.19 -12.28
C ASN A 212 1.95 3.08 -12.43
N GLU A 213 2.37 1.82 -12.35
CA GLU A 213 1.44 0.68 -12.36
C GLU A 213 0.56 0.66 -11.09
N LEU A 214 1.12 0.99 -9.92
CA LEU A 214 0.34 1.13 -8.68
C LEU A 214 -0.74 2.21 -8.81
N TYR A 215 -0.40 3.41 -9.26
CA TYR A 215 -1.38 4.50 -9.38
C TYR A 215 -2.47 4.18 -10.39
N LYS A 216 -2.18 3.46 -11.49
CA LYS A 216 -3.21 2.94 -12.40
C LYS A 216 -4.17 1.97 -11.73
N VAL A 217 -3.65 1.07 -10.87
CA VAL A 217 -4.48 0.12 -10.11
C VAL A 217 -5.37 0.87 -9.13
N ILE A 218 -4.81 1.82 -8.38
CA ILE A 218 -5.56 2.68 -7.46
C ILE A 218 -6.66 3.41 -8.23
N ASP A 219 -6.35 4.03 -9.37
CA ASP A 219 -7.31 4.78 -10.18
C ASP A 219 -8.45 3.91 -10.73
N SER A 220 -8.11 2.72 -11.21
CA SER A 220 -9.08 1.79 -11.80
C SER A 220 -9.93 1.03 -10.78
N SER A 221 -9.58 1.10 -9.50
CA SER A 221 -10.23 0.35 -8.41
C SER A 221 -11.28 1.18 -7.67
N ASP A 222 -12.38 0.52 -7.30
CA ASP A 222 -13.40 1.05 -6.39
C ASP A 222 -13.09 0.69 -4.93
N VAL A 223 -12.52 -0.50 -4.72
CA VAL A 223 -12.09 -1.03 -3.41
C VAL A 223 -10.63 -1.42 -3.50
N ILE A 224 -9.83 -1.08 -2.49
CA ILE A 224 -8.41 -1.36 -2.40
C ILE A 224 -8.17 -2.29 -1.21
N LEU A 225 -7.60 -3.46 -1.49
CA LEU A 225 -7.14 -4.41 -0.49
C LEU A 225 -5.63 -4.24 -0.31
N GLN A 226 -5.20 -3.81 0.87
CA GLN A 226 -3.79 -3.72 1.22
C GLN A 226 -3.39 -4.99 1.99
N VAL A 227 -2.52 -5.78 1.36
CA VAL A 227 -2.07 -7.08 1.87
C VAL A 227 -0.82 -6.90 2.72
N LEU A 228 -0.93 -7.31 3.98
CA LEU A 228 0.11 -7.25 5.01
C LEU A 228 0.61 -8.66 5.34
N ASP A 229 1.86 -8.79 5.78
CA ASP A 229 2.42 -10.06 6.29
C ASP A 229 2.15 -10.18 7.80
N ALA A 230 1.53 -11.26 8.26
CA ALA A 230 1.15 -11.46 9.65
C ALA A 230 2.33 -11.47 10.64
N ARG A 231 3.55 -11.74 10.15
CA ARG A 231 4.77 -11.77 10.99
C ARG A 231 5.25 -10.37 11.36
N ASN A 232 5.10 -9.40 10.46
CA ASN A 232 5.44 -8.00 10.68
C ASN A 232 4.51 -7.09 9.84
N PRO A 233 3.26 -6.87 10.30
CA PRO A 233 2.29 -6.10 9.53
C PRO A 233 2.64 -4.61 9.47
N LEU A 234 3.26 -4.04 10.51
CA LEU A 234 3.67 -2.63 10.54
C LEU A 234 4.81 -2.36 9.54
N GLY A 235 5.83 -3.22 9.48
CA GLY A 235 6.91 -3.08 8.50
C GLY A 235 6.49 -3.34 7.05
N THR A 236 5.35 -4.03 6.84
CA THR A 236 4.78 -4.26 5.50
C THR A 236 3.60 -3.34 5.17
N ARG A 237 3.34 -2.33 6.02
CA ARG A 237 2.32 -1.30 5.83
C ARG A 237 2.89 -0.13 5.03
N CYS A 238 2.05 0.48 4.18
CA CYS A 238 2.45 1.61 3.34
C CYS A 238 1.65 2.87 3.69
N GLU A 239 1.98 3.55 4.79
CA GLU A 239 1.24 4.73 5.24
C GLU A 239 1.14 5.85 4.20
N ARG A 240 2.19 6.02 3.38
CA ARG A 240 2.19 7.01 2.28
C ARG A 240 1.01 6.81 1.33
N ILE A 241 0.71 5.55 0.98
CA ILE A 241 -0.39 5.23 0.07
C ILE A 241 -1.73 5.45 0.78
N GLU A 242 -1.82 5.15 2.07
CA GLU A 242 -3.01 5.37 2.87
C GLU A 242 -3.33 6.87 2.98
N LYS A 243 -2.32 7.70 3.27
CA LYS A 243 -2.41 9.18 3.28
C LYS A 243 -2.86 9.70 1.92
N TYR A 244 -2.26 9.21 0.83
CA TYR A 244 -2.64 9.57 -0.53
C TYR A 244 -4.10 9.20 -0.85
N ILE A 245 -4.55 8.00 -0.51
CA ILE A 245 -5.95 7.57 -0.74
C ILE A 245 -6.91 8.44 0.07
N LYS A 246 -6.59 8.74 1.34
CA LYS A 246 -7.44 9.56 2.22
C LYS A 246 -7.58 11.01 1.70
N GLN A 247 -6.51 11.58 1.15
CA GLN A 247 -6.50 12.94 0.61
C GLN A 247 -7.13 13.03 -0.78
N GLU A 248 -6.63 12.24 -1.73
CA GLU A 248 -6.97 12.37 -3.16
C GLU A 248 -8.19 11.53 -3.57
N CYS A 249 -8.34 10.34 -2.98
CA CYS A 249 -9.34 9.34 -3.40
C CYS A 249 -10.27 8.87 -2.27
N PRO A 250 -10.97 9.76 -1.55
CA PRO A 250 -11.76 9.42 -0.36
C PRO A 250 -13.04 8.61 -0.64
N HIS A 251 -13.41 8.45 -1.91
CA HIS A 251 -14.53 7.60 -2.34
C HIS A 251 -14.12 6.14 -2.53
N LYS A 252 -12.82 5.83 -2.44
CA LYS A 252 -12.28 4.47 -2.55
C LYS A 252 -12.17 3.85 -1.18
N HIS A 253 -12.50 2.58 -1.09
CA HIS A 253 -12.60 1.87 0.18
C HIS A 253 -11.31 1.11 0.45
N LEU A 254 -10.62 1.41 1.54
CA LEU A 254 -9.39 0.73 1.93
C LEU A 254 -9.69 -0.34 2.98
N VAL A 255 -9.20 -1.56 2.76
CA VAL A 255 -9.36 -2.71 3.66
C VAL A 255 -8.03 -3.43 3.80
N PHE A 256 -7.67 -3.82 5.02
CA PHE A 256 -6.46 -4.59 5.27
C PHE A 256 -6.72 -6.09 5.21
N VAL A 257 -5.77 -6.81 4.60
CA VAL A 257 -5.77 -8.27 4.55
C VAL A 257 -4.45 -8.76 5.14
N VAL A 258 -4.51 -9.27 6.37
CA VAL A 258 -3.36 -9.84 7.07
C VAL A 258 -3.20 -11.28 6.59
N ASN A 259 -2.20 -11.52 5.75
CA ASN A 259 -1.96 -12.82 5.12
C ASN A 259 -0.79 -13.56 5.81
N LYS A 260 -0.68 -14.86 5.54
CA LYS A 260 0.30 -15.79 6.16
C LYS A 260 0.05 -16.03 7.65
N THR A 261 -1.21 -16.07 8.05
CA THR A 261 -1.60 -16.33 9.45
C THR A 261 -1.24 -17.74 9.93
N ASP A 262 -0.82 -18.63 9.03
CA ASP A 262 -0.27 -19.95 9.32
C ASP A 262 1.16 -19.92 9.89
N LEU A 263 1.91 -18.84 9.64
CA LEU A 263 3.30 -18.71 10.13
C LEU A 263 3.37 -18.18 11.57
N VAL A 264 2.25 -17.70 12.12
CA VAL A 264 2.19 -17.09 13.45
C VAL A 264 1.18 -17.82 14.33
N PRO A 265 1.37 -17.81 15.67
CA PRO A 265 0.37 -18.34 16.58
C PRO A 265 -0.98 -17.62 16.45
N THR A 266 -2.08 -18.32 16.73
CA THR A 266 -3.44 -17.78 16.60
C THR A 266 -3.69 -16.54 17.46
N TRP A 267 -3.11 -16.48 18.67
CA TRP A 267 -3.24 -15.32 19.55
C TRP A 267 -2.55 -14.07 18.99
N VAL A 268 -1.42 -14.23 18.30
CA VAL A 268 -0.69 -13.14 17.63
C VAL A 268 -1.52 -12.58 16.49
N ALA A 269 -2.08 -13.45 15.64
CA ALA A 269 -2.98 -13.04 14.57
C ALA A 269 -4.21 -12.28 15.10
N ALA A 270 -4.79 -12.75 16.21
CA ALA A 270 -5.93 -12.08 16.85
C ALA A 270 -5.56 -10.70 17.41
N ALA A 271 -4.41 -10.57 18.08
CA ALA A 271 -3.92 -9.30 18.60
C ALA A 271 -3.64 -8.28 17.48
N TRP A 272 -2.98 -8.69 16.39
CA TRP A 272 -2.78 -7.83 15.24
C TRP A 272 -4.08 -7.40 14.56
N MET A 273 -5.07 -8.30 14.46
CA MET A 273 -6.39 -7.93 13.94
C MET A 273 -7.03 -6.84 14.79
N LYS A 274 -7.02 -6.98 16.13
CA LYS A 274 -7.55 -5.98 17.06
C LYS A 274 -6.86 -4.63 16.88
N HIS A 275 -5.52 -4.63 16.93
CA HIS A 275 -4.74 -3.40 16.79
C HIS A 275 -5.02 -2.68 15.46
N LEU A 276 -4.99 -3.40 14.34
CA LEU A 276 -5.19 -2.81 13.01
C LEU A 276 -6.65 -2.40 12.76
N SER A 277 -7.62 -3.10 13.36
CA SER A 277 -9.07 -2.83 13.18
C SER A 277 -9.50 -1.46 13.69
N SER A 278 -8.72 -0.87 14.61
CA SER A 278 -8.89 0.52 15.03
C SER A 278 -8.81 1.51 13.86
N SER A 279 -7.94 1.22 12.88
CA SER A 279 -7.67 2.11 11.76
C SER A 279 -8.52 1.80 10.52
N TYR A 280 -8.55 0.55 10.09
CA TYR A 280 -9.29 0.10 8.91
C TYR A 280 -9.84 -1.30 9.13
N PRO A 281 -10.94 -1.68 8.44
CA PRO A 281 -11.45 -3.05 8.48
C PRO A 281 -10.36 -4.05 8.08
N THR A 282 -10.13 -5.05 8.94
CA THR A 282 -9.05 -6.04 8.78
C THR A 282 -9.60 -7.46 8.66
N ILE A 283 -9.02 -8.24 7.76
CA ILE A 283 -9.34 -9.67 7.60
C ILE A 283 -8.07 -10.49 7.71
N ALA A 284 -8.06 -11.48 8.59
CA ALA A 284 -7.06 -12.54 8.62
C ALA A 284 -7.25 -13.53 7.45
N PHE A 285 -6.16 -13.90 6.80
CA PHE A 285 -6.18 -14.73 5.61
C PHE A 285 -5.02 -15.73 5.58
N HIS A 286 -5.32 -16.95 5.14
CA HIS A 286 -4.31 -17.93 4.74
C HIS A 286 -4.57 -18.34 3.30
N ALA A 287 -3.65 -17.96 2.41
CA ALA A 287 -3.77 -18.16 0.98
C ALA A 287 -3.29 -19.56 0.55
N SER A 288 -4.24 -20.44 0.27
CA SER A 288 -4.01 -21.76 -0.30
C SER A 288 -5.19 -22.17 -1.17
N ILE A 289 -4.93 -22.81 -2.32
CA ILE A 289 -6.02 -23.21 -3.24
C ILE A 289 -6.90 -24.31 -2.61
N LYS A 290 -6.30 -25.20 -1.81
CA LYS A 290 -6.99 -26.35 -1.21
C LYS A 290 -7.50 -26.07 0.19
N ASN A 291 -6.65 -25.56 1.07
CA ASN A 291 -6.96 -25.34 2.48
C ASN A 291 -6.80 -23.87 2.84
N SER A 292 -7.78 -23.04 2.49
CA SER A 292 -7.75 -21.60 2.76
C SER A 292 -8.47 -21.21 4.03
N PHE A 293 -7.98 -20.17 4.70
CA PHE A 293 -8.69 -19.47 5.78
C PHE A 293 -9.06 -18.04 5.34
N GLY A 294 -10.20 -17.53 5.80
CA GLY A 294 -10.66 -16.16 5.50
C GLY A 294 -11.31 -15.95 4.12
N LYS A 295 -11.29 -16.95 3.23
CA LYS A 295 -11.89 -16.88 1.88
C LYS A 295 -13.37 -16.48 1.89
N GLY A 296 -14.18 -17.12 2.74
CA GLY A 296 -15.62 -16.83 2.83
C GLY A 296 -15.89 -15.41 3.33
N SER A 297 -15.14 -14.97 4.35
CA SER A 297 -15.23 -13.62 4.91
C SER A 297 -14.92 -12.55 3.86
N LEU A 298 -13.80 -12.70 3.14
CA LEU A 298 -13.41 -11.75 2.11
C LEU A 298 -14.42 -11.70 0.95
N ILE A 299 -14.94 -12.84 0.50
CA ILE A 299 -15.98 -12.88 -0.53
C ILE A 299 -17.27 -12.22 -0.04
N SER A 300 -17.66 -12.43 1.22
CA SER A 300 -18.82 -11.79 1.82
C SER A 300 -18.67 -10.27 1.83
N LEU A 301 -17.51 -9.76 2.28
CA LEU A 301 -17.19 -8.34 2.28
C LEU A 301 -17.24 -7.73 0.88
N LEU A 302 -16.61 -8.39 -0.11
CA LEU A 302 -16.65 -7.92 -1.50
C LEU A 302 -18.06 -7.92 -2.09
N ARG A 303 -18.92 -8.88 -1.70
CA ARG A 303 -20.34 -8.87 -2.08
C ARG A 303 -21.09 -7.71 -1.44
N GLN A 304 -20.81 -7.38 -0.18
CA GLN A 304 -21.40 -6.20 0.47
C GLN A 304 -21.05 -4.93 -0.29
N PHE A 305 -19.77 -4.73 -0.66
CA PHE A 305 -19.36 -3.62 -1.51
C PHE A 305 -20.03 -3.63 -2.89
N ALA A 306 -20.21 -4.81 -3.50
CA ALA A 306 -20.94 -4.92 -4.76
C ALA A 306 -22.43 -4.56 -4.62
N THR A 307 -23.07 -4.92 -3.50
CA THR A 307 -24.45 -4.50 -3.18
C THR A 307 -24.56 -3.04 -2.80
N LEU A 308 -23.47 -2.42 -2.37
CA LEU A 308 -23.41 -1.00 -2.05
C LEU A 308 -23.31 -0.15 -3.33
N HIS A 309 -22.57 -0.65 -4.33
CA HIS A 309 -22.37 -0.01 -5.63
C HIS A 309 -23.31 -0.56 -6.73
N LYS A 310 -24.62 -0.65 -6.48
CA LYS A 310 -25.61 -1.19 -7.45
C LYS A 310 -25.68 -0.39 -8.76
N ASP A 311 -25.36 0.90 -8.71
CA ASP A 311 -25.33 1.78 -9.88
C ASP A 311 -24.26 1.33 -10.89
N ARG A 312 -23.22 0.63 -10.43
CA ARG A 312 -22.14 0.11 -11.28
C ARG A 312 -22.43 -1.32 -11.70
N LYS A 313 -22.16 -1.63 -12.97
CA LYS A 313 -22.33 -2.97 -13.52
C LYS A 313 -21.39 -4.00 -12.85
N SER A 314 -20.20 -3.57 -12.49
CA SER A 314 -19.19 -4.38 -11.81
C SER A 314 -18.30 -3.48 -10.99
N ILE A 315 -17.82 -4.00 -9.85
CA ILE A 315 -16.80 -3.37 -9.02
C ILE A 315 -15.42 -3.91 -9.38
N ASN A 316 -14.42 -3.03 -9.32
CA ASN A 316 -13.02 -3.38 -9.47
C ASN A 316 -12.32 -3.31 -8.12
N VAL A 317 -11.63 -4.38 -7.75
CA VAL A 317 -10.93 -4.52 -6.48
C VAL A 317 -9.43 -4.54 -6.74
N GLY A 318 -8.70 -3.50 -6.34
CA GLY A 318 -7.24 -3.45 -6.46
C GLY A 318 -6.56 -4.15 -5.29
N VAL A 319 -5.55 -4.98 -5.54
CA VAL A 319 -4.74 -5.59 -4.47
C VAL A 319 -3.37 -4.94 -4.45
N ILE A 320 -3.02 -4.27 -3.36
CA ILE A 320 -1.74 -3.55 -3.17
C ILE A 320 -0.97 -4.10 -1.96
N GLY A 321 0.32 -3.75 -1.84
CA GLY A 321 1.18 -4.12 -0.70
C GLY A 321 2.59 -4.54 -1.11
N PHE A 322 3.44 -4.83 -0.13
CA PHE A 322 4.85 -5.19 -0.33
C PHE A 322 5.05 -6.41 -1.23
N PRO A 323 6.22 -6.56 -1.89
CA PRO A 323 6.60 -7.83 -2.53
C PRO A 323 6.48 -9.01 -1.55
N ASN A 324 6.23 -10.22 -2.07
CA ASN A 324 6.15 -11.45 -1.26
C ASN A 324 5.12 -11.51 -0.11
N THR A 325 4.23 -10.54 0.05
CA THR A 325 3.12 -10.60 1.03
C THR A 325 2.01 -11.59 0.64
N GLY A 326 1.97 -12.03 -0.63
CA GLY A 326 1.05 -13.06 -1.11
C GLY A 326 -0.17 -12.55 -1.89
N LYS A 327 -0.11 -11.33 -2.45
CA LYS A 327 -1.16 -10.74 -3.31
C LYS A 327 -1.73 -11.72 -4.36
N SER A 328 -0.87 -12.23 -5.24
CA SER A 328 -1.27 -13.16 -6.30
C SER A 328 -1.78 -14.52 -5.77
N SER A 329 -1.30 -14.96 -4.60
CA SER A 329 -1.79 -16.17 -3.91
C SER A 329 -3.21 -16.00 -3.38
N ILE A 330 -3.53 -14.84 -2.82
CA ILE A 330 -4.89 -14.49 -2.36
C ILE A 330 -5.85 -14.53 -3.56
N ILE A 331 -5.47 -13.94 -4.68
CA ILE A 331 -6.28 -13.96 -5.91
C ILE A 331 -6.54 -15.40 -6.37
N ASN A 332 -5.50 -16.23 -6.45
CA ASN A 332 -5.64 -17.64 -6.82
C ASN A 332 -6.55 -18.41 -5.86
N THR A 333 -6.50 -18.09 -4.56
CA THR A 333 -7.33 -18.71 -3.53
C THR A 333 -8.81 -18.33 -3.69
N ILE A 334 -9.09 -17.05 -3.95
CA ILE A 334 -10.45 -16.54 -4.20
C ILE A 334 -11.03 -17.20 -5.44
N VAL A 335 -10.27 -17.24 -6.55
CA VAL A 335 -10.70 -17.84 -7.82
C VAL A 335 -10.80 -19.38 -7.71
N GLY A 336 -10.03 -20.01 -6.83
CA GLY A 336 -9.97 -21.46 -6.65
C GLY A 336 -9.12 -22.22 -7.67
N LYS A 337 -8.31 -21.49 -8.46
CA LYS A 337 -7.36 -22.07 -9.44
C LYS A 337 -6.16 -21.14 -9.61
N LYS A 338 -5.10 -21.64 -10.23
CA LYS A 338 -3.90 -20.85 -10.57
C LYS A 338 -4.20 -19.91 -11.74
N ALA A 339 -4.61 -18.68 -11.45
CA ALA A 339 -4.86 -17.61 -12.41
C ALA A 339 -3.64 -16.67 -12.56
N CYS A 340 -3.00 -16.32 -11.45
CA CYS A 340 -1.80 -15.51 -11.39
C CYS A 340 -0.55 -16.37 -11.18
N ILE A 341 0.59 -15.90 -11.68
CA ILE A 341 1.90 -16.50 -11.43
C ILE A 341 2.31 -16.21 -9.98
N VAL A 342 2.73 -17.24 -9.25
CA VAL A 342 3.20 -17.14 -7.88
C VAL A 342 4.57 -17.82 -7.80
N ALA A 343 5.51 -17.17 -7.14
CA ALA A 343 6.83 -17.70 -6.85
C ALA A 343 7.33 -17.14 -5.50
N PRO A 344 8.23 -17.84 -4.78
CA PRO A 344 8.80 -17.36 -3.51
C PRO A 344 9.82 -16.22 -3.71
N ILE A 345 10.19 -15.94 -4.96
CA ILE A 345 11.11 -14.85 -5.31
C ILE A 345 10.34 -13.54 -5.53
N PRO A 346 10.89 -12.41 -5.05
CA PRO A 346 10.29 -11.11 -5.31
C PRO A 346 10.34 -10.75 -6.80
N GLY A 347 9.36 -9.94 -7.21
CA GLY A 347 9.22 -9.47 -8.59
C GLY A 347 8.66 -10.50 -9.58
N ALA A 348 7.93 -11.52 -9.09
CA ALA A 348 7.20 -12.45 -9.94
C ALA A 348 6.15 -11.73 -10.81
N THR A 349 5.31 -10.89 -10.17
CA THR A 349 4.33 -10.03 -10.85
C THR A 349 4.99 -8.72 -11.23
N LYS A 350 5.06 -8.43 -12.54
CA LYS A 350 5.75 -7.24 -13.08
C LYS A 350 4.82 -6.17 -13.64
N VAL A 351 3.59 -6.53 -13.99
CA VAL A 351 2.59 -5.71 -14.68
C VAL A 351 1.23 -6.07 -14.08
N TRP A 352 0.34 -5.09 -13.98
CA TRP A 352 -1.02 -5.32 -13.50
C TRP A 352 -1.84 -6.22 -14.46
N GLN A 353 -2.81 -6.94 -13.91
CA GLN A 353 -3.71 -7.79 -14.71
C GLN A 353 -5.10 -7.88 -14.08
N TYR A 354 -6.13 -7.95 -14.93
CA TYR A 354 -7.51 -8.15 -14.51
C TYR A 354 -7.84 -9.64 -14.39
N VAL A 355 -8.34 -10.03 -13.23
CA VAL A 355 -8.82 -11.38 -12.95
C VAL A 355 -10.30 -11.31 -12.58
N LYS A 356 -11.13 -11.95 -13.39
CA LYS A 356 -12.57 -11.98 -13.14
C LYS A 356 -12.93 -13.06 -12.12
N VAL A 357 -13.56 -12.67 -11.02
CA VAL A 357 -14.01 -13.61 -9.97
C VAL A 357 -15.48 -13.97 -10.18
N THR A 358 -16.35 -12.96 -10.29
CA THR A 358 -17.77 -13.13 -10.60
C THR A 358 -18.17 -12.23 -11.77
N SER A 359 -19.44 -12.24 -12.17
CA SER A 359 -19.94 -11.31 -13.19
C SER A 359 -19.89 -9.84 -12.73
N SER A 360 -19.96 -9.60 -11.41
CA SER A 360 -19.98 -8.28 -10.79
C SER A 360 -18.68 -7.87 -10.13
N ILE A 361 -17.72 -8.78 -9.90
CA ILE A 361 -16.46 -8.47 -9.21
C ILE A 361 -15.26 -8.86 -10.08
N ASN A 362 -14.41 -7.86 -10.35
CA ASN A 362 -13.09 -8.05 -10.95
C ASN A 362 -12.02 -7.69 -9.91
N ILE A 363 -10.95 -8.49 -9.85
CA ILE A 363 -9.78 -8.20 -9.02
C ILE A 363 -8.62 -7.80 -9.92
N ILE A 364 -7.84 -6.82 -9.51
CA ILE A 364 -6.66 -6.32 -10.19
C ILE A 364 -5.43 -6.74 -9.38
N ASP A 365 -4.59 -7.60 -9.97
CA ASP A 365 -3.29 -7.95 -9.39
C ASP A 365 -2.28 -6.84 -9.70
N SER A 366 -1.44 -6.47 -8.75
CA SER A 366 -0.44 -5.40 -8.90
C SER A 366 0.97 -5.87 -8.51
N PRO A 367 2.03 -5.29 -9.08
CA PRO A 367 3.39 -5.53 -8.60
C PRO A 367 3.56 -5.04 -7.16
N GLY A 368 4.48 -5.65 -6.41
CA GLY A 368 4.82 -5.18 -5.07
C GLY A 368 5.55 -3.84 -5.10
N VAL A 369 5.18 -2.96 -4.16
CA VAL A 369 5.72 -1.61 -4.01
C VAL A 369 6.43 -1.48 -2.67
N VAL A 370 7.48 -0.67 -2.65
CA VAL A 370 8.22 -0.33 -1.44
C VAL A 370 8.34 1.19 -1.38
N PRO A 371 7.88 1.86 -0.30
CA PRO A 371 8.10 3.28 -0.10
C PRO A 371 9.60 3.62 -0.03
N SER A 372 10.00 4.77 -0.54
CA SER A 372 11.38 5.26 -0.47
C SER A 372 11.70 6.02 0.83
N GLU A 373 10.68 6.39 1.60
CA GLU A 373 10.78 7.31 2.75
C GLU A 373 10.84 6.60 4.11
N SER A 374 10.87 5.27 4.13
CA SER A 374 10.58 4.50 5.34
C SER A 374 11.64 4.60 6.45
N GLY A 375 12.79 5.24 6.23
CA GLY A 375 13.94 5.12 7.15
C GLY A 375 14.42 3.67 7.32
N ASP A 376 14.00 2.75 6.43
CA ASP A 376 14.26 1.32 6.54
C ASP A 376 15.75 1.04 6.29
N SER A 377 16.35 0.21 7.16
CA SER A 377 17.67 -0.36 6.95
C SER A 377 17.67 -1.33 5.75
N ASP A 378 18.84 -1.56 5.15
CA ASP A 378 19.02 -2.56 4.10
C ASP A 378 18.64 -3.96 4.58
N ALA A 379 18.92 -4.22 5.86
CA ALA A 379 18.56 -5.45 6.52
C ALA A 379 17.03 -5.61 6.65
N ASP A 380 16.30 -4.56 7.02
CA ASP A 380 14.84 -4.56 7.06
C ASP A 380 14.22 -4.91 5.69
N LEU A 381 14.73 -4.28 4.63
CA LEU A 381 14.27 -4.54 3.26
C LEU A 381 14.52 -5.99 2.83
N LEU A 382 15.67 -6.54 3.21
CA LEU A 382 16.05 -7.92 2.96
C LEU A 382 15.11 -8.89 3.70
N LEU A 383 14.93 -8.70 5.02
CA LEU A 383 14.14 -9.57 5.89
C LEU A 383 12.65 -9.56 5.55
N ARG A 384 12.13 -8.44 5.03
CA ARG A 384 10.76 -8.34 4.49
C ARG A 384 10.59 -9.07 3.15
N GLY A 385 11.67 -9.56 2.54
CA GLY A 385 11.63 -10.35 1.30
C GLY A 385 11.40 -9.52 0.04
N VAL A 386 11.85 -8.26 0.04
CA VAL A 386 11.80 -7.35 -1.12
C VAL A 386 12.89 -7.71 -2.13
N VAL A 387 14.07 -8.05 -1.62
CA VAL A 387 15.30 -8.25 -2.38
C VAL A 387 15.52 -9.73 -2.69
N ARG A 388 16.19 -10.00 -3.82
CA ARG A 388 16.66 -11.34 -4.15
C ARG A 388 18.00 -11.58 -3.48
N VAL A 389 18.02 -12.51 -2.52
CA VAL A 389 19.17 -12.83 -1.66
C VAL A 389 20.38 -13.27 -2.49
N GLU A 390 20.15 -13.86 -3.67
CA GLU A 390 21.21 -14.32 -4.57
C GLU A 390 22.06 -13.19 -5.15
N LYS A 391 21.56 -11.95 -5.12
CA LYS A 391 22.22 -10.78 -5.70
C LYS A 391 22.93 -9.89 -4.67
N VAL A 392 22.81 -10.23 -3.39
CA VAL A 392 23.47 -9.53 -2.30
C VAL A 392 24.92 -10.00 -2.22
N LYS A 393 25.87 -9.08 -2.14
CA LYS A 393 27.31 -9.40 -2.10
C LYS A 393 27.69 -10.12 -0.81
N ALA A 394 27.39 -9.49 0.34
CA ALA A 394 27.77 -9.95 1.68
C ALA A 394 26.53 -10.31 2.51
N PRO A 395 25.95 -11.51 2.35
CA PRO A 395 24.75 -11.94 3.08
C PRO A 395 25.01 -12.18 4.57
N GLU A 396 26.25 -12.46 4.97
CA GLU A 396 26.64 -12.81 6.34
C GLU A 396 26.35 -11.69 7.34
N GLN A 397 26.52 -10.43 6.92
CA GLN A 397 26.31 -9.23 7.75
C GLN A 397 24.89 -9.15 8.32
N TYR A 398 23.90 -9.61 7.56
CA TYR A 398 22.48 -9.56 7.92
C TYR A 398 22.03 -10.67 8.87
N LEU A 399 22.86 -11.68 9.11
CA LEU A 399 22.49 -12.80 9.98
C LEU A 399 22.39 -12.37 11.44
N SER A 400 23.19 -11.40 11.87
CA SER A 400 23.13 -10.87 13.22
C SER A 400 21.71 -10.40 13.58
N GLU A 401 21.00 -9.78 12.65
CA GLU A 401 19.60 -9.37 12.83
C GLU A 401 18.62 -10.54 12.80
N VAL A 402 18.83 -11.52 11.92
CA VAL A 402 18.02 -12.75 11.90
C VAL A 402 18.10 -13.46 13.24
N LEU A 403 19.30 -13.56 13.82
CA LEU A 403 19.53 -14.21 15.12
C LEU A 403 18.93 -13.43 16.30
N LYS A 404 18.77 -12.11 16.18
CA LYS A 404 18.04 -11.30 17.16
C LYS A 404 16.54 -11.57 17.13
N ILE A 405 15.98 -11.80 15.93
CA ILE A 405 14.54 -12.00 15.73
C ILE A 405 14.11 -13.44 16.03
N VAL A 406 14.89 -14.43 15.60
CA VAL A 406 14.53 -15.84 15.71
C VAL A 406 15.10 -16.44 17.00
N PRO A 407 14.27 -17.00 17.89
CA PRO A 407 14.77 -17.68 19.10
C PRO A 407 15.68 -18.87 18.75
N LYS A 408 16.82 -18.97 19.45
CA LYS A 408 17.86 -20.02 19.21
C LYS A 408 17.29 -21.44 19.17
N LYS A 409 16.30 -21.74 20.03
CA LYS A 409 15.59 -23.04 20.08
C LYS A 409 15.01 -23.47 18.73
N TYR A 410 14.44 -22.53 17.96
CA TYR A 410 13.84 -22.84 16.66
C TYR A 410 14.89 -23.05 15.58
N ILE A 411 16.01 -22.31 15.65
CA ILE A 411 17.16 -22.49 14.74
C ILE A 411 17.78 -23.87 14.95
N ALA A 412 18.07 -24.20 16.21
CA ALA A 412 18.61 -25.49 16.64
C ALA A 412 17.72 -26.64 16.16
N ARG A 413 16.40 -26.55 16.36
CA ARG A 413 15.44 -27.55 15.90
C ARG A 413 15.40 -27.70 14.37
N THR A 414 15.41 -26.59 13.63
CA THR A 414 15.24 -26.60 12.17
C THR A 414 16.46 -27.19 11.47
N TYR A 415 17.66 -26.90 11.97
CA TYR A 415 18.92 -27.40 11.42
C TYR A 415 19.48 -28.63 12.16
N GLY A 416 18.79 -29.09 13.22
CA GLY A 416 19.19 -30.21 14.06
C GLY A 416 20.50 -29.99 14.83
N LEU A 417 20.79 -28.74 15.21
CA LEU A 417 21.99 -28.33 15.95
C LEU A 417 21.72 -28.32 17.46
N LYS A 418 22.77 -28.26 18.27
CA LYS A 418 22.63 -27.96 19.71
C LYS A 418 22.46 -26.45 19.91
N GLU A 419 21.75 -26.05 20.97
CA GLU A 419 21.56 -24.62 21.27
C GLU A 419 22.89 -23.89 21.55
N SER A 420 23.89 -24.60 22.09
CA SER A 420 25.25 -24.11 22.31
C SER A 420 26.02 -23.80 21.01
N GLU A 421 25.64 -24.42 19.89
CA GLU A 421 26.27 -24.24 18.57
C GLU A 421 25.65 -23.07 17.79
N CYS A 422 24.62 -22.41 18.34
CA CYS A 422 23.89 -21.31 17.70
C CYS A 422 24.47 -19.92 18.05
N GLY A 423 25.80 -19.82 18.14
CA GLY A 423 26.55 -18.59 18.41
C GLY A 423 27.20 -18.02 17.14
N GLU A 424 28.41 -17.49 17.28
CA GLU A 424 29.19 -16.93 16.16
C GLU A 424 29.57 -18.01 15.13
N ASN A 425 29.91 -19.21 15.59
CA ASN A 425 30.33 -20.33 14.74
C ASN A 425 29.16 -21.06 14.04
N LEU A 426 27.95 -20.48 14.04
CA LEU A 426 26.77 -21.10 13.45
C LEU A 426 26.98 -21.39 11.95
N LEU A 427 27.62 -20.46 11.24
CA LEU A 427 27.88 -20.58 9.80
C LEU A 427 28.80 -21.75 9.49
N GLU A 428 29.95 -21.82 10.16
CA GLU A 428 30.92 -22.91 10.01
C GLU A 428 30.32 -24.27 10.35
N THR A 429 29.65 -24.36 11.51
CA THR A 429 29.04 -25.61 11.99
C THR A 429 28.00 -26.11 10.99
N LEU A 430 27.19 -25.19 10.44
CA LEU A 430 26.15 -25.53 9.47
C LEU A 430 26.73 -25.82 8.08
N ALA A 431 27.83 -25.17 7.69
CA ALA A 431 28.57 -25.45 6.46
C ALA A 431 29.13 -26.87 6.46
N VAL A 432 29.84 -27.25 7.52
CA VAL A 432 30.39 -28.61 7.71
C VAL A 432 29.27 -29.64 7.71
N LYS A 433 28.21 -29.41 8.49
CA LYS A 433 27.08 -30.34 8.57
C LYS A 433 26.32 -30.49 7.26
N SER A 434 26.22 -29.41 6.47
CA SER A 434 25.53 -29.44 5.17
C SER A 434 26.43 -29.86 4.00
N GLY A 435 27.72 -30.13 4.26
CA GLY A 435 28.70 -30.47 3.23
C GLY A 435 28.99 -29.32 2.25
N ARG A 436 28.73 -28.07 2.65
CA ARG A 436 28.95 -26.87 1.82
C ARG A 436 30.31 -26.29 2.15
N LEU A 437 31.34 -26.93 1.59
CA LEU A 437 32.73 -26.53 1.76
C LEU A 437 33.32 -26.12 0.40
N LEU A 438 34.20 -25.13 0.43
CA LEU A 438 35.02 -24.74 -0.71
C LEU A 438 36.18 -25.73 -0.90
N LYS A 439 36.88 -25.57 -2.02
CA LYS A 439 38.08 -26.36 -2.30
C LYS A 439 39.13 -26.09 -1.21
N GLY A 440 39.60 -27.13 -0.54
CA GLY A 440 40.51 -27.00 0.61
C GLY A 440 39.86 -27.21 1.97
N GLY A 441 38.53 -27.42 2.04
CA GLY A 441 37.82 -27.73 3.28
C GLY A 441 37.36 -26.50 4.08
N GLU A 442 37.54 -25.30 3.52
CA GLU A 442 37.03 -24.05 4.09
C GLU A 442 35.49 -23.99 3.99
N ALA A 443 34.83 -23.44 5.01
CA ALA A 443 33.38 -23.32 5.04
C ALA A 443 32.87 -22.25 4.05
N ASP A 444 31.84 -22.57 3.24
CA ASP A 444 31.18 -21.58 2.39
C ASP A 444 30.12 -20.81 3.19
N GLU A 445 30.58 -19.81 3.93
CA GLU A 445 29.75 -18.96 4.79
C GLU A 445 28.66 -18.22 3.99
N SER A 446 29.02 -17.65 2.84
CA SER A 446 28.13 -16.88 2.00
C SER A 446 26.95 -17.72 1.48
N SER A 447 27.19 -18.92 0.97
CA SER A 447 26.10 -19.78 0.49
C SER A 447 25.21 -20.31 1.61
N VAL A 448 25.78 -20.52 2.81
CA VAL A 448 25.02 -20.92 3.99
C VAL A 448 24.16 -19.75 4.49
N ALA A 449 24.72 -18.54 4.57
CA ALA A 449 24.01 -17.33 4.93
C ALA A 449 22.82 -17.06 4.01
N ARG A 450 23.03 -17.14 2.68
CA ARG A 450 21.92 -17.00 1.70
C ARG A 450 20.79 -18.00 1.97
N LYS A 451 21.14 -19.26 2.26
CA LYS A 451 20.15 -20.31 2.55
C LYS A 451 19.37 -20.00 3.82
N ILE A 452 20.02 -19.56 4.89
CA ILE A 452 19.37 -19.21 6.15
C ILE A 452 18.38 -18.06 5.93
N ILE A 453 18.80 -17.00 5.23
CA ILE A 453 17.95 -15.85 4.91
C ILE A 453 16.76 -16.27 4.03
N GLU A 454 16.97 -17.12 3.03
CA GLU A 454 15.87 -17.66 2.22
C GLU A 454 14.89 -18.49 3.06
N ASP A 455 15.39 -19.33 3.96
CA ASP A 455 14.58 -20.16 4.85
C ASP A 455 13.78 -19.29 5.84
N PHE A 456 14.36 -18.17 6.30
CA PHE A 456 13.68 -17.13 7.09
C PHE A 456 12.54 -16.45 6.31
N ILE A 457 12.81 -15.98 5.09
CA ILE A 457 11.82 -15.29 4.26
C ILE A 457 10.67 -16.24 3.88
N ARG A 458 10.99 -17.49 3.53
CA ARG A 458 10.01 -18.54 3.16
C ARG A 458 9.20 -19.06 4.34
N GLY A 459 9.58 -18.74 5.57
CA GLY A 459 8.87 -19.17 6.78
C GLY A 459 9.18 -20.61 7.21
N LYS A 460 10.33 -21.17 6.82
CA LYS A 460 10.82 -22.44 7.40
C LYS A 460 11.28 -22.23 8.83
N LEU A 461 11.95 -21.09 9.09
CA LEU A 461 12.25 -20.64 10.43
C LEU A 461 11.02 -19.90 10.97
N PRO A 462 10.39 -20.37 12.06
CA PRO A 462 9.24 -19.70 12.64
C PRO A 462 9.69 -18.45 13.39
N TRP A 463 9.07 -17.31 13.07
CA TRP A 463 9.30 -16.03 13.72
C TRP A 463 8.09 -15.12 13.57
N PHE A 464 7.93 -14.19 14.50
CA PHE A 464 6.93 -13.14 14.44
C PHE A 464 7.37 -11.98 15.34
N LEU A 465 6.98 -10.77 14.98
CA LEU A 465 7.11 -9.61 15.87
C LEU A 465 5.95 -9.61 16.86
N GLU A 466 6.25 -9.27 18.11
CA GLU A 466 5.21 -9.14 19.13
C GLU A 466 4.26 -7.97 18.77
N PRO A 467 2.94 -8.18 18.85
CA PRO A 467 1.98 -7.11 18.68
C PRO A 467 2.11 -6.11 19.83
N PRO A 468 1.76 -4.83 19.62
CA PRO A 468 1.68 -3.86 20.70
C PRO A 468 0.81 -4.43 21.83
N GLN A 469 1.32 -4.37 23.06
CA GLN A 469 0.52 -4.77 24.22
C GLN A 469 -0.59 -3.74 24.40
N ASP A 470 -1.83 -4.20 24.51
CA ASP A 470 -2.93 -3.32 24.87
C ASP A 470 -2.67 -2.80 26.29
N GLU A 471 -2.45 -1.49 26.47
CA GLU A 471 -2.35 -0.86 27.80
C GLU A 471 -3.67 -0.93 28.59
N GLU A 472 -4.75 -1.40 27.96
CA GLU A 472 -5.96 -1.81 28.66
C GLU A 472 -5.68 -3.10 29.44
N VAL A 473 -5.05 -2.96 30.60
CA VAL A 473 -5.21 -3.88 31.72
C VAL A 473 -6.72 -3.99 31.96
N ARG A 474 -7.34 -5.04 31.41
CA ARG A 474 -8.66 -5.48 31.82
C ARG A 474 -8.61 -5.78 33.31
N THR A 475 -9.01 -4.80 34.12
CA THR A 475 -9.29 -4.94 35.54
C THR A 475 -10.55 -5.80 35.72
N GLY A 476 -10.45 -7.08 35.38
CA GLY A 476 -11.57 -8.02 35.49
C GLY A 476 -11.33 -9.32 34.74
N GLU A 477 -11.14 -10.39 35.52
CA GLU A 477 -11.38 -11.80 35.16
C GLU A 477 -10.32 -12.66 34.45
N ASP A 478 -9.20 -12.13 33.95
CA ASP A 478 -8.20 -12.98 33.25
C ASP A 478 -7.02 -13.49 34.12
N LYS A 479 -7.21 -13.60 35.45
CA LYS A 479 -6.24 -14.29 36.34
C LYS A 479 -6.08 -15.79 36.04
N LYS A 480 -7.00 -16.41 35.28
CA LYS A 480 -6.93 -17.83 34.89
C LYS A 480 -5.97 -18.09 33.72
N ALA A 481 -5.70 -17.11 32.86
CA ALA A 481 -4.78 -17.28 31.72
C ALA A 481 -3.31 -17.27 32.17
N GLY A 482 -2.96 -16.41 33.14
CA GLY A 482 -1.62 -16.40 33.75
C GLY A 482 -1.25 -17.70 34.47
N TYR A 483 -2.25 -18.39 35.03
CA TYR A 483 -2.03 -19.67 35.73
C TYR A 483 -1.69 -20.84 34.79
N LYS A 484 -2.12 -20.79 33.52
CA LYS A 484 -1.76 -21.80 32.52
C LYS A 484 -0.37 -21.60 31.93
N LYS A 485 0.15 -20.37 31.94
CA LYS A 485 1.50 -20.08 31.44
C LYS A 485 2.59 -20.62 32.38
N ARG A 486 2.40 -20.49 33.70
CA ARG A 486 3.30 -21.07 34.72
C ARG A 486 3.34 -22.60 34.70
N LYS A 487 2.22 -23.27 34.40
CA LYS A 487 2.13 -24.73 34.38
C LYS A 487 2.70 -25.42 33.13
N ALA A 488 3.18 -24.63 32.16
CA ALA A 488 3.86 -25.12 30.96
C ALA A 488 5.37 -24.83 30.99
N GLU A 489 5.83 -24.09 32.01
CA GLU A 489 7.23 -23.77 32.27
C GLU A 489 7.81 -24.57 33.45
N ASP A 490 6.94 -25.17 34.29
CA ASP A 490 7.24 -26.36 35.12
C ASP A 490 6.94 -27.65 34.32
#